data_AF-A0A935KHC9-F1
#
_entry.id   AF-A0A935KHC9-F1
#
_cell.length_a   1.000
_cell.length_b   1.000
_cell.length_c   1.000
_cell.angle_alpha   90.00
_cell.angle_beta   90.00
_cell.angle_gamma   90.00
#
_symmetry.space_group_name_H-M   'P 1'
#
loop_
_entity.id
_entity.type
_entity.pdbx_description
1 polymer ?
#
loop_
_entity_poly.entity_id
_entity_poly.type
_entity_poly.pdbx_seq_one_letter_code
_entity_poly.pdbx_strand_id
1 'polypeptide(L)'
;MNADDTGRRVDPVAIGQTVARNLVPVVGILALDWSASTVLLLYFVDTMLSIGVIFAGLMSWLGRGSVEDRWASRLNAEVGYVAGAAFIVAFIAVPLGMPLVFVGALAGWDDVRTVFSDPALQAGVAWQAVAAVWSYAGLWRELHVRSPEELRVKRRFALLFLRWVVILLAVYSPIGWLFGRFLPHLLVALYAGASIVVEIAPDRFLRAMPGGGEDADPLPGTAKAPQKRRRR
;
A
#
# COMPACT_ATOMS: atom_id res chain seq x y z
N MET A 1 13.98 35.27 20.10
CA MET A 1 15.00 34.21 20.18
C MET A 1 14.29 32.91 20.54
N ASN A 2 14.69 31.81 19.89
CA ASN A 2 14.17 30.43 19.89
C ASN A 2 13.01 30.19 18.91
N ALA A 3 13.27 29.69 17.70
CA ALA A 3 13.70 28.33 17.31
C ALA A 3 12.49 27.41 17.17
N ASP A 4 11.91 27.37 15.98
CA ASP A 4 11.38 26.13 15.42
C ASP A 4 11.35 26.24 13.89
N ASP A 5 12.57 26.23 13.39
CA ASP A 5 12.94 25.76 12.06
C ASP A 5 12.42 24.33 11.90
N THR A 6 11.16 24.19 11.49
CA THR A 6 10.56 22.90 11.09
C THR A 6 10.80 22.64 9.60
N GLY A 7 12.02 22.91 9.14
CA GLY A 7 12.60 22.08 8.10
C GLY A 7 12.59 20.64 8.62
N ARG A 8 11.82 19.76 7.96
CA ARG A 8 11.73 18.32 8.29
C ARG A 8 13.09 17.80 8.72
N ARG A 9 13.27 17.59 10.02
CA ARG A 9 14.45 16.86 10.52
C ARG A 9 14.31 15.46 9.97
N VAL A 10 15.13 15.17 8.97
CA VAL A 10 15.33 13.82 8.48
C VAL A 10 15.88 13.02 9.65
N ASP A 11 15.04 12.20 10.27
CA ASP A 11 15.46 11.30 11.35
C ASP A 11 16.23 10.14 10.71
N PRO A 12 17.57 10.07 10.89
CA PRO A 12 18.38 9.03 10.28
C PRO A 12 17.99 7.63 10.79
N VAL A 13 17.47 7.54 12.01
CA VAL A 13 17.02 6.26 12.60
C VAL A 13 15.76 5.78 11.89
N ALA A 14 14.79 6.67 11.67
CA ALA A 14 13.57 6.33 10.93
C ALA A 14 13.87 5.94 9.46
N ILE A 15 14.83 6.61 8.82
CA ILE A 15 15.33 6.20 7.50
C ILE A 15 15.99 4.83 7.58
N GLY A 16 16.86 4.60 8.55
CA GLY A 16 17.54 3.32 8.74
C GLY A 16 16.55 2.17 8.92
N GLN A 17 15.51 2.36 9.74
CA GLN A 17 14.42 1.38 9.93
C GLN A 17 13.64 1.14 8.64
N THR A 18 13.35 2.20 7.88
CA THR A 18 12.66 2.13 6.57
C THR A 18 13.48 1.33 5.56
N VAL A 19 14.77 1.60 5.46
CA VAL A 19 15.66 0.86 4.56
C VAL A 19 15.78 -0.59 5.01
N ALA A 20 16.04 -0.83 6.29
CA ALA A 20 16.18 -2.16 6.85
C ALA A 20 14.94 -3.04 6.58
N ARG A 21 13.72 -2.55 6.89
CA ARG A 21 12.49 -3.34 6.70
C ARG A 21 12.25 -3.73 5.25
N ASN A 22 12.58 -2.86 4.30
CA ASN A 22 12.38 -3.12 2.88
C ASN A 22 13.49 -3.99 2.29
N LEU A 23 14.68 -4.02 2.90
CA LEU A 23 15.77 -4.92 2.50
C LEU A 23 15.64 -6.33 3.07
N VAL A 24 14.88 -6.55 4.16
CA VAL A 24 14.70 -7.89 4.75
C VAL A 24 14.30 -8.94 3.71
N PRO A 25 13.29 -8.73 2.84
CA PRO A 25 12.93 -9.75 1.86
C PRO A 25 13.99 -9.96 0.79
N VAL A 26 14.73 -8.92 0.40
CA VAL A 26 15.85 -9.01 -0.54
C VAL A 26 16.98 -9.85 0.05
N VAL A 27 17.35 -9.58 1.31
CA VAL A 27 18.36 -10.36 2.04
C VAL A 27 17.88 -11.80 2.24
N GLY A 28 16.60 -12.01 2.56
CA GLY A 28 16.02 -13.34 2.67
C GLY A 28 16.17 -14.16 1.39
N ILE A 29 15.94 -13.55 0.23
CA ILE A 29 16.15 -14.22 -1.07
C ILE A 29 17.62 -14.55 -1.30
N LEU A 30 18.53 -13.59 -1.06
CA LEU A 30 19.95 -13.75 -1.40
C LEU A 30 20.73 -14.63 -0.41
N ALA A 31 20.36 -14.62 0.87
CA ALA A 31 21.13 -15.24 1.96
C ALA A 31 20.40 -16.40 2.65
N LEU A 32 19.07 -16.45 2.59
CA LEU A 32 18.25 -17.46 3.28
C LEU A 32 17.43 -18.33 2.31
N ASP A 33 17.72 -18.24 1.01
CA ASP A 33 17.07 -19.01 -0.07
C ASP A 33 15.55 -18.84 -0.09
N TRP A 34 15.04 -17.67 0.29
CA TRP A 34 13.62 -17.38 0.17
C TRP A 34 13.21 -17.33 -1.30
N SER A 35 12.08 -17.94 -1.63
CA SER A 35 11.50 -17.87 -2.97
C SER A 35 11.10 -16.44 -3.32
N ALA A 36 11.77 -15.87 -4.34
CA ALA A 36 11.43 -14.54 -4.85
C ALA A 36 9.98 -14.45 -5.37
N SER A 37 9.48 -15.54 -5.95
CA SER A 37 8.09 -15.69 -6.38
C SER A 37 7.12 -15.58 -5.19
N THR A 38 7.42 -16.30 -4.10
CA THR A 38 6.61 -16.28 -2.87
C THR A 38 6.59 -14.88 -2.26
N VAL A 39 7.76 -14.21 -2.16
CA VAL A 39 7.86 -12.84 -1.66
C VAL A 39 7.06 -11.86 -2.54
N LEU A 40 7.15 -11.97 -3.87
CA LEU A 40 6.43 -11.12 -4.79
C LEU A 40 4.91 -11.27 -4.65
N LEU A 41 4.43 -12.50 -4.48
CA LEU A 41 3.01 -12.78 -4.22
C LEU A 41 2.56 -12.20 -2.87
N LEU A 42 3.41 -12.29 -1.85
CA LEU A 42 3.13 -11.66 -0.55
C LEU A 42 3.05 -10.13 -0.65
N TYR A 43 3.86 -9.47 -1.49
CA TYR A 43 3.69 -8.03 -1.75
C TYR A 43 2.36 -7.70 -2.43
N PHE A 44 1.91 -8.56 -3.33
CA PHE A 44 0.61 -8.40 -3.98
C PHE A 44 -0.53 -8.54 -2.97
N VAL A 45 -0.50 -9.59 -2.15
CA VAL A 45 -1.51 -9.81 -1.11
C VAL A 45 -1.52 -8.67 -0.09
N ASP A 46 -0.35 -8.22 0.38
CA ASP A 46 -0.22 -7.06 1.28
C ASP A 46 -0.90 -5.81 0.71
N THR A 47 -0.70 -5.56 -0.59
CA THR A 47 -1.31 -4.42 -1.27
C THR A 47 -2.82 -4.58 -1.33
N MET A 48 -3.33 -5.74 -1.73
CA MET A 48 -4.76 -5.99 -1.83
C MET A 48 -5.45 -5.86 -0.47
N LEU A 49 -4.84 -6.39 0.58
CA LEU A 49 -5.31 -6.25 1.96
C LEU A 49 -5.28 -4.79 2.41
N SER A 50 -4.19 -4.06 2.15
CA SER A 50 -4.06 -2.64 2.51
C SER A 50 -5.12 -1.78 1.80
N ILE A 51 -5.36 -2.03 0.52
CA ILE A 51 -6.43 -1.38 -0.25
C ILE A 51 -7.80 -1.76 0.34
N GLY A 52 -8.01 -3.03 0.69
CA GLY A 52 -9.24 -3.51 1.34
C GLY A 52 -9.52 -2.82 2.66
N VAL A 53 -8.51 -2.67 3.52
CA VAL A 53 -8.62 -1.93 4.79
C VAL A 53 -9.04 -0.48 4.55
N ILE A 54 -8.46 0.19 3.56
CA ILE A 54 -8.80 1.56 3.18
C ILE A 54 -10.27 1.65 2.74
N PHE A 55 -10.70 0.79 1.82
CA PHE A 55 -12.09 0.80 1.31
C PHE A 55 -13.10 0.42 2.39
N ALA A 56 -12.81 -0.58 3.21
CA ALA A 56 -13.66 -0.96 4.33
C ALA A 56 -13.81 0.22 5.31
N GLY A 57 -12.71 0.92 5.63
CA GLY A 57 -12.74 2.08 6.51
C GLY A 57 -13.54 3.24 5.93
N LEU A 58 -13.40 3.51 4.63
CA LEU A 58 -14.18 4.54 3.93
C LEU A 58 -15.68 4.20 3.88
N MET A 59 -16.04 2.95 3.58
CA MET A 59 -17.42 2.49 3.59
C MET A 59 -18.03 2.55 4.99
N SER A 60 -17.29 2.11 6.02
CA SER A 60 -17.70 2.25 7.42
C SER A 60 -17.93 3.71 7.79
N TRP A 61 -17.04 4.63 7.38
CA TRP A 61 -17.21 6.06 7.63
C TRP A 61 -18.43 6.66 6.92
N LEU A 62 -18.66 6.33 5.65
CA LEU A 62 -19.82 6.81 4.88
C LEU A 62 -21.16 6.28 5.42
N GLY A 63 -21.16 5.06 5.95
CA GLY A 63 -22.36 4.38 6.42
C GLY A 63 -22.78 4.68 7.87
N ARG A 64 -22.01 5.48 8.63
CA ARG A 64 -22.28 5.68 10.08
C ARG A 64 -23.63 6.29 10.42
N GLY A 65 -24.21 7.07 9.52
CA GLY A 65 -25.51 7.71 9.74
C GLY A 65 -26.73 6.82 9.43
N SER A 66 -26.53 5.64 8.85
CA SER A 66 -27.61 4.79 8.33
C SER A 66 -27.89 3.53 9.15
N VAL A 67 -27.25 3.36 10.31
CA VAL A 67 -27.32 2.12 11.10
C VAL A 67 -28.07 2.35 12.40
N GLU A 68 -29.04 1.48 12.69
CA GLU A 68 -29.77 1.48 13.97
C GLU A 68 -28.84 1.28 15.17
N ASP A 69 -29.25 1.79 16.35
CA ASP A 69 -28.45 1.75 17.59
C ASP A 69 -28.29 0.37 18.24
N ARG A 70 -28.67 -0.72 17.56
CA ARG A 70 -28.49 -2.08 18.05
C ARG A 70 -27.10 -2.61 17.69
N TRP A 71 -26.42 -3.24 18.65
CA TRP A 71 -25.12 -3.87 18.46
C TRP A 71 -25.10 -4.86 17.28
N ALA A 72 -26.13 -5.68 17.14
CA ALA A 72 -26.25 -6.64 16.03
C ALA A 72 -26.30 -5.93 14.67
N SER A 73 -27.03 -4.82 14.57
CA SER A 73 -27.13 -4.02 13.35
C SER A 73 -25.79 -3.37 12.98
N ARG A 74 -25.03 -2.91 13.98
CA ARG A 74 -23.67 -2.37 13.79
C ARG A 74 -22.69 -3.43 13.31
N LEU A 75 -22.69 -4.61 13.94
CA LEU A 75 -21.83 -5.71 13.50
C LEU A 75 -22.18 -6.17 12.08
N ASN A 76 -23.47 -6.30 11.76
CA ASN A 76 -23.91 -6.69 10.42
C ASN A 76 -23.52 -5.65 9.37
N ALA A 77 -23.63 -4.36 9.68
CA ALA A 77 -23.20 -3.27 8.80
C ALA A 77 -21.68 -3.33 8.55
N GLU A 78 -20.87 -3.53 9.60
CA GLU A 78 -19.42 -3.65 9.48
C GLU A 78 -18.99 -4.86 8.62
N VAL A 79 -19.63 -6.02 8.81
CA VAL A 79 -19.43 -7.19 7.94
C VAL A 79 -19.79 -6.83 6.49
N GLY A 80 -20.89 -6.09 6.28
CA GLY A 80 -21.28 -5.58 4.96
C GLY A 80 -20.23 -4.67 4.33
N TYR A 81 -19.62 -3.76 5.08
CA TYR A 81 -18.56 -2.86 4.59
C TYR A 81 -17.29 -3.63 4.24
N VAL A 82 -16.90 -4.61 5.06
CA VAL A 82 -15.75 -5.48 4.77
C VAL A 82 -16.02 -6.35 3.54
N ALA A 83 -17.22 -6.92 3.40
CA ALA A 83 -17.60 -7.70 2.22
C ALA A 83 -17.63 -6.84 0.95
N GLY A 84 -18.18 -5.62 1.03
CA GLY A 84 -18.14 -4.65 -0.06
C GLY A 84 -16.72 -4.28 -0.47
N ALA A 85 -15.84 -4.07 0.51
CA ALA A 85 -14.41 -3.80 0.26
C ALA A 85 -13.72 -4.99 -0.41
N ALA A 86 -13.97 -6.20 0.07
CA ALA A 86 -13.43 -7.42 -0.51
C ALA A 86 -13.88 -7.60 -1.97
N PHE A 87 -15.14 -7.27 -2.29
CA PHE A 87 -15.63 -7.31 -3.67
C PHE A 87 -14.90 -6.32 -4.58
N ILE A 88 -14.73 -5.07 -4.14
CA ILE A 88 -13.98 -4.05 -4.90
C ILE A 88 -12.52 -4.48 -5.08
N VAL A 89 -11.88 -4.97 -4.01
CA VAL A 89 -10.50 -5.48 -4.07
C VAL A 89 -10.38 -6.65 -5.03
N ALA A 90 -11.31 -7.60 -5.03
CA ALA A 90 -11.30 -8.72 -5.97
C ALA A 90 -11.36 -8.23 -7.42
N PHE A 91 -12.17 -7.21 -7.71
CA PHE A 91 -12.22 -6.60 -9.04
C PHE A 91 -10.91 -5.91 -9.43
N ILE A 92 -10.29 -5.17 -8.50
CA ILE A 92 -8.98 -4.51 -8.70
C ILE A 92 -7.85 -5.53 -8.85
N ALA A 93 -7.92 -6.64 -8.12
CA ALA A 93 -6.92 -7.69 -8.11
C ALA A 93 -6.79 -8.37 -9.49
N VAL A 94 -7.83 -8.39 -10.31
CA VAL A 94 -7.76 -8.97 -11.67
C VAL A 94 -6.75 -8.21 -12.55
N PRO A 95 -6.94 -6.92 -12.89
CA PRO A 95 -5.99 -6.21 -13.71
C PRO A 95 -4.61 -6.04 -13.05
N LEU A 96 -4.54 -5.87 -11.72
CA LEU A 96 -3.25 -5.75 -11.02
C LEU A 96 -2.52 -7.10 -10.89
N GLY A 97 -3.24 -8.21 -10.88
CA GLY A 97 -2.70 -9.57 -10.78
C GLY A 97 -2.27 -10.15 -12.13
N MET A 98 -2.83 -9.68 -13.25
CA MET A 98 -2.40 -10.09 -14.60
C MET A 98 -0.89 -10.03 -14.85
N PRO A 99 -0.17 -8.96 -14.45
CA PRO A 99 1.30 -8.92 -14.47
C PRO A 99 1.97 -10.14 -13.84
N LEU A 100 1.43 -10.64 -12.73
CA LEU A 100 2.00 -11.80 -12.03
C LEU A 100 1.79 -13.10 -12.79
N VAL A 101 0.73 -13.21 -13.59
CA VAL A 101 0.54 -14.34 -14.50
C VAL A 101 1.64 -14.36 -15.55
N PHE A 102 1.99 -13.20 -16.14
CA PHE A 102 3.10 -13.09 -17.09
C PHE A 102 4.44 -13.42 -16.42
N VAL A 103 4.67 -12.91 -15.21
CA VAL A 103 5.87 -13.23 -14.43
C VAL A 103 5.96 -14.73 -14.17
N GLY A 104 4.87 -15.38 -13.78
CA GLY A 104 4.84 -16.82 -13.57
C GLY A 104 5.14 -17.61 -14.83
N ALA A 105 4.55 -17.23 -15.96
CA ALA A 105 4.83 -17.86 -17.25
C ALA A 105 6.30 -17.71 -17.67
N LEU A 106 6.89 -16.52 -17.50
CA LEU A 106 8.30 -16.25 -17.81
C LEU A 106 9.27 -16.90 -16.81
N ALA A 107 8.84 -17.08 -15.56
CA ALA A 107 9.60 -17.73 -14.50
C ALA A 107 9.51 -19.26 -14.54
N GLY A 108 8.63 -19.82 -15.38
CA GLY A 108 8.42 -21.27 -15.49
C GLY A 108 7.59 -21.85 -14.34
N TRP A 109 6.54 -21.15 -13.90
CA TRP A 109 5.59 -21.71 -12.94
C TRP A 109 4.72 -22.77 -13.62
N ASP A 110 4.87 -24.03 -13.21
CA ASP A 110 4.17 -25.17 -13.82
C ASP A 110 2.67 -25.20 -13.49
N ASP A 111 2.29 -24.87 -12.26
CA ASP A 111 0.89 -24.81 -11.82
C ASP A 111 0.71 -23.72 -10.76
N VAL A 112 -0.40 -22.98 -10.84
CA VAL A 112 -0.78 -21.99 -9.83
C VAL A 112 -1.10 -22.68 -8.51
N ARG A 113 -1.66 -23.90 -8.53
CA ARG A 113 -2.02 -24.63 -7.31
C ARG A 113 -0.82 -25.03 -6.46
N THR A 114 0.32 -25.35 -7.09
CA THR A 114 1.54 -25.73 -6.37
C THR A 114 2.10 -24.52 -5.63
N VAL A 115 2.04 -23.33 -6.25
CA VAL A 115 2.43 -22.07 -5.61
C VAL A 115 1.56 -21.77 -4.39
N PHE A 116 0.24 -21.92 -4.47
CA PHE A 116 -0.66 -21.74 -3.31
C PHE A 116 -0.57 -22.84 -2.25
N SER A 117 0.08 -23.97 -2.55
CA SER A 117 0.34 -25.05 -1.60
C SER A 117 1.62 -24.84 -0.79
N ASP A 118 2.41 -23.79 -1.08
CA ASP A 118 3.62 -23.44 -0.33
C ASP A 118 3.27 -23.02 1.11
N PRO A 119 3.72 -23.75 2.15
CA PRO A 119 3.47 -23.40 3.55
C PRO A 119 3.99 -22.01 3.92
N ALA A 120 5.09 -21.55 3.31
CA ALA A 120 5.64 -20.22 3.57
C ALA A 120 4.71 -19.12 3.04
N LEU A 121 4.16 -19.31 1.84
CA LEU A 121 3.15 -18.41 1.28
C LEU A 121 1.90 -18.37 2.17
N GLN A 122 1.38 -19.53 2.57
CA GLN A 122 0.19 -19.63 3.42
C GLN A 122 0.39 -18.95 4.78
N ALA A 123 1.53 -19.19 5.44
CA ALA A 123 1.87 -18.55 6.69
C ALA A 123 2.02 -17.02 6.54
N GLY A 124 2.64 -16.56 5.46
CA GLY A 124 2.76 -15.13 5.15
C GLY A 124 1.41 -14.47 4.93
N VAL A 125 0.52 -15.09 4.13
CA VAL A 125 -0.84 -14.60 3.90
C VAL A 125 -1.64 -14.56 5.20
N ALA A 126 -1.53 -15.58 6.05
CA ALA A 126 -2.19 -15.61 7.34
C ALA A 126 -1.72 -14.45 8.24
N TRP A 127 -0.42 -14.19 8.32
CA TRP A 127 0.11 -13.07 9.10
C TRP A 127 -0.29 -11.71 8.54
N GLN A 128 -0.33 -11.56 7.22
CA GLN A 128 -0.81 -10.34 6.58
C GLN A 128 -2.31 -10.12 6.84
N ALA A 129 -3.12 -11.19 6.86
CA ALA A 129 -4.53 -11.09 7.22
C ALA A 129 -4.71 -10.61 8.67
N VAL A 130 -3.93 -11.14 9.61
CA VAL A 130 -3.92 -10.66 11.01
C VAL A 130 -3.52 -9.18 11.07
N ALA A 131 -2.45 -8.80 10.37
CA ALA A 131 -2.00 -7.42 10.30
C ALA A 131 -3.06 -6.49 9.67
N ALA A 132 -3.79 -6.95 8.66
CA ALA A 132 -4.86 -6.21 8.01
C ALA A 132 -6.05 -5.99 8.96
N VAL A 133 -6.47 -7.01 9.72
CA VAL A 133 -7.50 -6.87 10.76
C VAL A 133 -7.07 -5.85 11.81
N TRP A 134 -5.80 -5.93 12.26
CA TRP A 134 -5.26 -4.98 13.22
C TRP A 134 -5.22 -3.54 12.68
N SER A 135 -4.80 -3.38 11.42
CA SER A 135 -4.79 -2.10 10.72
C SER A 135 -6.20 -1.55 10.53
N TYR A 136 -7.18 -2.40 10.23
CA TYR A 136 -8.58 -2.01 10.14
C TYR A 136 -9.11 -1.52 11.48
N ALA A 137 -8.88 -2.24 12.57
CA ALA A 137 -9.27 -1.81 13.91
C ALA A 137 -8.61 -0.48 14.31
N GLY A 138 -7.36 -0.24 13.89
CA GLY A 138 -6.70 1.06 14.04
C GLY A 138 -7.39 2.16 13.26
N LEU A 139 -7.59 1.96 11.95
CA LEU A 139 -8.22 2.93 11.06
C LEU A 139 -9.67 3.24 11.48
N TRP A 140 -10.43 2.22 11.86
CA TRP A 140 -11.80 2.37 12.36
C TRP A 140 -11.84 3.27 13.58
N ARG A 141 -10.96 3.04 14.58
CA ARG A 141 -10.82 3.90 15.76
C ARG A 141 -10.42 5.34 15.41
N GLU A 142 -9.46 5.52 14.51
CA GLU A 142 -9.02 6.85 14.08
C GLU A 142 -10.14 7.63 13.38
N LEU A 143 -10.89 6.96 12.51
CA LEU A 143 -12.00 7.57 11.79
C LEU A 143 -13.13 8.00 12.73
N HIS A 144 -13.27 7.42 13.93
CA HIS A 144 -14.27 7.89 14.91
C HIS A 144 -13.99 9.29 15.42
N VAL A 145 -12.72 9.71 15.39
CA VAL A 145 -12.28 11.00 15.94
C VAL A 145 -11.87 11.98 14.85
N ARG A 146 -11.45 11.48 13.68
CA ARG A 146 -10.87 12.26 12.58
C ARG A 146 -11.54 11.95 11.24
N SER A 147 -11.57 12.94 10.37
CA SER A 147 -12.09 12.75 9.00
C SER A 147 -11.10 11.97 8.11
N PRO A 148 -11.56 11.30 7.04
CA PRO A 148 -10.66 10.62 6.09
C PRO A 148 -9.62 11.56 5.44
N GLU A 149 -9.96 12.83 5.28
CA GLU A 149 -9.06 13.87 4.75
C GLU A 149 -7.93 14.17 5.75
N GLU A 150 -8.25 14.29 7.04
CA GLU A 150 -7.26 14.46 8.11
C GLU A 150 -6.31 13.27 8.23
N LEU A 151 -6.83 12.05 8.00
CA LEU A 151 -6.01 10.83 7.97
C LEU A 151 -5.22 10.65 6.67
N ARG A 152 -5.41 11.56 5.70
CA ARG A 152 -4.80 11.54 4.37
C ARG A 152 -4.96 10.18 3.69
N VAL A 153 -6.15 9.60 3.77
CA VAL A 153 -6.43 8.25 3.22
C VAL A 153 -6.11 8.19 1.72
N LYS A 154 -6.44 9.24 0.96
CA LYS A 154 -6.07 9.39 -0.46
C LYS A 154 -4.56 9.29 -0.69
N ARG A 155 -3.77 9.95 0.17
CA ARG A 155 -2.30 9.88 0.13
C ARG A 155 -1.81 8.47 0.37
N ARG A 156 -2.33 7.77 1.40
CA ARG A 156 -1.96 6.38 1.71
C ARG A 156 -2.24 5.46 0.51
N PHE A 157 -3.43 5.58 -0.09
CA PHE A 157 -3.80 4.82 -1.29
C PHE A 157 -2.88 5.11 -2.46
N ALA A 158 -2.60 6.39 -2.76
CA ALA A 158 -1.73 6.79 -3.87
C ALA A 158 -0.31 6.22 -3.72
N LEU A 159 0.24 6.21 -2.50
CA LEU A 159 1.57 5.68 -2.24
C LEU A 159 1.64 4.15 -2.37
N LEU A 160 0.59 3.43 -1.96
CA LEU A 160 0.47 1.97 -2.19
C LEU A 160 0.39 1.66 -3.69
N PHE A 161 -0.47 2.39 -4.40
CA PHE A 161 -0.65 2.20 -5.83
C PHE A 161 0.63 2.48 -6.61
N LEU A 162 1.38 3.53 -6.23
CA LEU A 162 2.64 3.91 -6.87
C LEU A 162 3.69 2.79 -6.84
N ARG A 163 3.78 2.03 -5.74
CA ARG A 163 4.68 0.87 -5.65
C ARG A 163 4.35 -0.16 -6.73
N TRP A 164 3.06 -0.40 -6.98
CA TRP A 164 2.61 -1.29 -8.04
C TRP A 164 2.82 -0.73 -9.43
N VAL A 165 2.66 0.57 -9.65
CA VAL A 165 2.96 1.19 -10.95
C VAL A 165 4.39 0.88 -11.39
N VAL A 166 5.37 0.89 -10.48
CA VAL A 166 6.75 0.51 -10.79
C VAL A 166 6.84 -0.94 -11.30
N ILE A 167 6.10 -1.86 -10.68
CA ILE A 167 6.06 -3.27 -11.10
C ILE A 167 5.36 -3.41 -12.46
N LEU A 168 4.25 -2.71 -12.67
CA LEU A 168 3.56 -2.69 -13.97
C LEU A 168 4.49 -2.22 -15.08
N LEU A 169 5.18 -1.10 -14.88
CA LEU A 169 6.14 -0.58 -15.84
C LEU A 169 7.27 -1.58 -16.12
N ALA A 170 7.79 -2.23 -15.09
CA ALA A 170 8.84 -3.23 -15.26
C ALA A 170 8.35 -4.45 -16.06
N VAL A 171 7.18 -5.01 -15.72
CA VAL A 171 6.62 -6.21 -16.37
C VAL A 171 6.22 -5.94 -17.82
N TYR A 172 5.59 -4.80 -18.11
CA TYR A 172 5.16 -4.44 -19.47
C TYR A 172 6.27 -3.84 -20.33
N SER A 173 7.46 -3.62 -19.77
CA SER A 173 8.64 -3.22 -20.54
C SER A 173 9.36 -4.43 -21.14
N PRO A 174 10.25 -4.22 -22.14
CA PRO A 174 11.13 -5.27 -22.65
C PRO A 174 12.04 -5.90 -21.59
N ILE A 175 12.18 -5.28 -20.40
CA ILE A 175 13.01 -5.78 -19.30
C ILE A 175 12.54 -7.17 -18.84
N GLY A 176 11.23 -7.45 -18.86
CA GLY A 176 10.69 -8.77 -18.50
C GLY A 176 11.30 -9.91 -19.32
N TRP A 177 11.48 -9.68 -20.62
CA TRP A 177 12.08 -10.63 -21.54
C TRP A 177 13.58 -10.82 -21.32
N LEU A 178 14.29 -9.76 -20.91
CA LEU A 178 15.74 -9.81 -20.64
C LEU A 178 16.07 -10.64 -19.40
N PHE A 179 15.21 -10.60 -18.38
CA PHE A 179 15.47 -11.26 -17.10
C PHE A 179 14.88 -12.67 -17.00
N GLY A 180 13.86 -13.02 -17.80
CA GLY A 180 13.29 -14.37 -17.89
C GLY A 180 13.01 -14.97 -16.50
N ARG A 181 13.67 -16.08 -16.18
CA ARG A 181 13.54 -16.76 -14.87
C ARG A 181 13.92 -15.92 -13.65
N PHE A 182 14.77 -14.91 -13.82
CA PHE A 182 15.19 -14.01 -12.75
C PHE A 182 14.25 -12.81 -12.57
N LEU A 183 13.20 -12.69 -13.39
CA LEU A 183 12.25 -11.58 -13.31
C LEU A 183 11.66 -11.40 -11.90
N PRO A 184 11.24 -12.45 -11.16
CA PRO A 184 10.75 -12.27 -9.79
C PRO A 184 11.78 -11.59 -8.86
N HIS A 185 13.07 -11.89 -9.01
CA HIS A 185 14.14 -11.30 -8.20
C HIS A 185 14.28 -9.80 -8.47
N LEU A 186 14.28 -9.44 -9.76
CA LEU A 186 14.30 -8.04 -10.19
C LEU A 186 13.08 -7.29 -9.64
N LEU A 187 11.89 -7.87 -9.74
CA LEU A 187 10.66 -7.22 -9.28
C LEU A 187 10.63 -7.02 -7.77
N VAL A 188 11.14 -7.98 -6.99
CA VAL A 188 11.28 -7.80 -5.53
C VAL A 188 12.26 -6.66 -5.22
N ALA A 189 13.40 -6.58 -5.90
CA ALA A 189 14.36 -5.49 -5.73
C ALA A 189 13.77 -4.12 -6.11
N LEU A 190 13.03 -4.06 -7.23
CA LEU A 190 12.34 -2.84 -7.67
C LEU A 190 11.24 -2.43 -6.68
N TYR A 191 10.45 -3.38 -6.17
CA TYR A 191 9.42 -3.12 -5.17
C TYR A 191 10.03 -2.55 -3.87
N ALA A 192 11.12 -3.16 -3.39
CA ALA A 192 11.84 -2.70 -2.19
C ALA A 192 12.41 -1.30 -2.40
N GLY A 193 13.08 -1.06 -3.55
CA GLY A 193 13.62 0.26 -3.89
C GLY A 193 12.53 1.33 -4.00
N ALA A 194 11.43 1.02 -4.69
CA ALA A 194 10.28 1.92 -4.79
C ALA A 194 9.69 2.24 -3.41
N SER A 195 9.54 1.23 -2.55
CA SER A 195 9.00 1.39 -1.21
C SER A 195 9.89 2.29 -0.33
N ILE A 196 11.21 2.10 -0.36
CA ILE A 196 12.18 2.96 0.35
C ILE A 196 12.04 4.41 -0.12
N VAL A 197 12.06 4.62 -1.44
CA VAL A 197 12.03 5.96 -2.04
C VAL A 197 10.69 6.67 -1.72
N VAL A 198 9.58 5.96 -1.81
CA VAL A 198 8.24 6.46 -1.48
C VAL A 198 8.10 6.83 0.00
N GLU A 199 8.72 6.06 0.89
CA GLU A 199 8.65 6.31 2.34
C GLU A 199 9.56 7.45 2.79
N ILE A 200 10.74 7.60 2.17
CA ILE A 200 11.68 8.68 2.51
C ILE A 200 11.21 10.04 1.94
N ALA A 201 10.66 10.06 0.72
CA ALA A 201 10.32 11.29 0.03
C ALA A 201 8.91 11.27 -0.61
N PRO A 202 7.84 11.04 0.16
CA PRO A 202 6.49 10.85 -0.37
C PRO A 202 5.99 12.04 -1.20
N ASP A 203 6.31 13.28 -0.79
CA ASP A 203 5.82 14.48 -1.48
C ASP A 203 6.46 14.74 -2.84
N ARG A 204 7.69 14.30 -3.05
CA ARG A 204 8.35 14.46 -4.36
C ARG A 204 7.58 13.66 -5.42
N PHE A 205 7.06 12.49 -5.04
CA PHE A 205 6.28 11.64 -5.92
C PHE A 205 4.84 12.11 -6.08
N LEU A 206 4.18 12.51 -4.99
CA LEU A 206 2.82 13.04 -5.07
C LEU A 206 2.76 14.26 -6.00
N ARG A 207 3.76 15.16 -5.95
CA ARG A 207 3.82 16.31 -6.85
C ARG A 207 4.11 15.96 -8.32
N ALA A 208 4.71 14.80 -8.59
CA ALA A 208 4.95 14.34 -9.96
C ALA A 208 3.68 13.72 -10.60
N MET A 209 2.66 13.38 -9.80
CA MET A 209 1.39 12.84 -10.29
C MET A 209 0.36 13.95 -10.58
N PRO A 210 -0.45 13.85 -11.64
CA PRO A 210 -1.55 14.78 -11.90
C PRO A 210 -2.49 14.87 -10.69
N GLY A 211 -2.70 16.07 -10.15
CA GLY A 211 -3.57 16.30 -8.98
C GLY A 211 -2.95 15.96 -7.61
N GLY A 212 -1.72 15.43 -7.55
CA GLY A 212 -1.08 15.08 -6.27
C GLY A 212 -0.36 16.25 -5.56
N GLY A 213 -0.32 17.43 -6.19
CA GLY A 213 0.16 18.67 -5.54
C GLY A 213 -0.74 19.14 -4.39
N GLU A 214 -2.02 18.75 -4.36
CA GLU A 214 -2.97 19.07 -3.30
C GLU A 214 -2.75 18.21 -2.04
N ASP A 215 -2.23 16.99 -2.21
CA ASP A 215 -2.00 16.02 -1.13
C ASP A 215 -0.55 16.06 -0.58
N ALA A 216 0.34 16.80 -1.24
CA ALA A 216 1.72 17.02 -0.81
C ALA A 216 1.81 18.19 0.19
N ASP A 217 2.68 18.09 1.19
CA ASP A 217 2.91 19.23 2.09
C ASP A 217 3.41 20.45 1.31
N PRO A 218 3.05 21.69 1.70
CA PRO A 218 3.53 22.89 1.03
C PRO A 218 5.07 22.98 1.08
N LEU A 219 5.67 23.54 0.02
CA LEU A 219 7.10 23.78 -0.01
C LEU A 219 7.49 24.78 1.10
N PRO A 220 8.64 24.61 1.76
CA PRO A 220 9.16 25.64 2.65
C PRO A 220 9.33 26.95 1.86
N GLY A 221 8.61 27.99 2.29
CA GLY A 221 8.56 29.30 1.63
C GLY A 221 7.24 29.63 0.92
N THR A 222 6.36 28.67 0.64
CA THR A 222 5.01 28.93 0.11
C THR A 222 3.97 28.95 1.23
N ALA A 223 4.11 29.86 2.19
CA ALA A 223 3.00 30.18 3.07
C ALA A 223 1.88 30.79 2.21
N LYS A 224 0.75 30.10 2.05
CA LYS A 224 -0.43 30.65 1.37
C LYS A 224 -0.78 31.97 2.06
N ALA A 225 -0.78 33.07 1.29
CA ALA A 225 -1.22 34.37 1.76
C ALA A 225 -2.62 34.24 2.39
N PRO A 226 -2.90 34.94 3.51
CA PRO A 226 -4.16 34.76 4.24
C PRO A 226 -5.32 35.10 3.32
N GLN A 227 -6.15 34.08 3.05
CA GLN A 227 -7.35 34.19 2.23
C GLN A 227 -8.32 35.13 2.93
N LYS A 228 -8.32 36.40 2.50
CA LYS A 228 -9.24 37.44 2.99
C LYS A 228 -10.67 36.92 2.83
N ARG A 229 -11.31 36.60 3.96
CA ARG A 229 -12.74 36.31 4.09
C ARG A 229 -13.53 37.42 3.37
N ARG A 230 -14.02 37.15 2.16
CA ARG A 230 -15.04 38.00 1.53
C ARG A 230 -16.34 37.75 2.28
N ARG A 231 -16.64 38.63 3.24
CA ARG A 231 -18.00 38.82 3.73
C ARG A 231 -18.83 39.35 2.56
N ARG A 232 -19.89 38.64 2.20
CA ARG A 232 -21.11 39.19 1.61
C ARG A 232 -22.26 38.73 2.49
#